data_AF-A0AAD7KAR6-F1
#
_entry.id   AF-A0AAD7KAR6-F1
#
_cell.length_a   1.000
_cell.length_b   1.000
_cell.length_c   1.000
_cell.angle_alpha   90.00
_cell.angle_beta   90.00
_cell.angle_gamma   90.00
#
_symmetry.space_group_name_H-M   'P 1'
#
loop_
_entity.id
_entity.type
_entity.pdbx_description
1 polymer ?
#
loop_
_entity_poly.entity_id
_entity_poly.type
_entity_poly.pdbx_seq_one_letter_code
_entity_poly.pdbx_strand_id
1 'polypeptide(L)'
;MKYGYLAPTTSQRLKYIDWLHVYGKDRSRIPVRMASLVDDYVSQIEQLLSMGEWPTLVSAALSFPHNLGHLIYGAEIWAELGGIVSDGHDQLTEFFRETELIGHYVPLFLEQSDICSQSLPRCTTYTYTYNKQIWSIAPFPTNFQGRAIIDDSASPYRVEGEERRRMLFSYIVEKTRKVAIGPLEYCGNAHLVHIGTSDVVAPCYGDPTLTEYYALRDIKKRCLPPPSHGAQRAGMGASELKEFELHRVRDKENEDENILPEAAPPKPKKKRLSEDQRLAAAGSQILRPIN
;
A
#
# COMPACT_ATOMS: atom_id res chain seq x y z
N MET A 1 -1.42 -19.78 31.14
CA MET A 1 -2.17 -18.77 30.37
C MET A 1 -2.22 -19.23 28.92
N LYS A 2 -3.40 -19.26 28.27
CA LYS A 2 -3.51 -19.39 26.82
C LYS A 2 -3.82 -17.99 26.24
N TYR A 3 -3.15 -17.60 25.17
CA TYR A 3 -3.40 -16.37 24.39
C TYR A 3 -3.27 -15.03 25.15
N GLY A 4 -2.35 -14.94 26.12
CA GLY A 4 -1.87 -13.63 26.59
C GLY A 4 -0.91 -13.05 25.56
N TYR A 5 -1.12 -11.80 25.13
CA TYR A 5 -0.20 -11.11 24.23
C TYR A 5 1.14 -10.84 24.92
N LEU A 6 2.20 -11.47 24.42
CA LEU A 6 3.56 -11.02 24.68
C LEU A 6 3.75 -9.69 23.96
N ALA A 7 4.24 -8.66 24.68
CA ALA A 7 4.58 -7.39 24.06
C ALA A 7 5.56 -7.60 22.90
N PRO A 8 5.37 -6.93 21.74
CA PRO A 8 6.09 -7.25 20.52
C PRO A 8 7.60 -7.05 20.70
N THR A 9 8.37 -8.05 20.28
CA THR A 9 9.82 -8.04 20.41
C THR A 9 10.44 -6.84 19.69
N THR A 10 11.64 -6.43 20.10
CA THR A 10 12.37 -5.34 19.44
C THR A 10 12.52 -5.58 17.93
N SER A 11 12.69 -6.83 17.50
CA SER A 11 12.72 -7.20 16.07
C SER A 11 11.37 -6.97 15.36
N GLN A 12 10.26 -7.39 15.95
CA GLN A 12 8.92 -7.16 15.39
C GLN A 12 8.57 -5.66 15.35
N ARG A 13 8.94 -4.90 16.39
CA ARG A 13 8.77 -3.44 16.40
C ARG A 13 9.65 -2.77 15.35
N LEU A 14 10.90 -3.19 15.16
CA LEU A 14 11.75 -2.68 14.08
C LEU A 14 11.18 -2.98 12.68
N LYS A 15 10.57 -4.15 12.44
CA LYS A 15 9.87 -4.44 11.17
C LYS A 15 8.73 -3.46 10.86
N TYR A 16 8.06 -2.92 11.88
CA TYR A 16 7.01 -1.91 11.66
C TYR A 16 7.55 -0.63 11.00
N ILE A 17 8.86 -0.36 11.05
CA ILE A 17 9.43 0.78 10.33
C ILE A 17 9.17 0.69 8.82
N ASP A 18 9.17 -0.49 8.20
CA ASP A 18 8.97 -0.60 6.75
C ASP A 18 7.60 -0.04 6.32
N TRP A 19 6.57 -0.12 7.18
CA TRP A 19 5.22 0.40 6.95
C TRP A 19 5.07 1.92 7.10
N LEU A 20 5.99 2.60 7.79
CA LEU A 20 5.96 4.05 7.93
C LEU A 20 6.48 4.70 6.62
N HIS A 21 5.72 5.57 5.96
CA HIS A 21 6.18 6.16 4.69
C HIS A 21 7.47 6.99 4.87
N VAL A 22 7.42 8.05 5.69
CA VAL A 22 8.57 8.96 5.93
C VAL A 22 8.90 9.11 7.42
N TYR A 23 7.90 9.04 8.29
CA TYR A 23 8.04 9.28 9.73
C TYR A 23 9.07 8.35 10.39
N GLY A 24 10.00 8.93 11.15
CA GLY A 24 11.00 8.20 11.93
C GLY A 24 12.06 7.43 11.12
N LYS A 25 12.03 7.47 9.79
CA LYS A 25 13.02 6.85 8.91
C LYS A 25 14.18 7.81 8.66
N ASP A 26 15.40 7.28 8.55
CA ASP A 26 16.56 8.05 8.07
C ASP A 26 16.56 8.23 6.54
N ARG A 27 16.12 7.18 5.83
CA ARG A 27 15.92 7.15 4.37
C ARG A 27 14.59 6.50 4.05
N SER A 28 13.80 7.10 3.17
CA SER A 28 12.54 6.53 2.69
C SER A 28 12.71 5.90 1.31
N ARG A 29 12.02 4.78 1.05
CA ARG A 29 11.86 4.26 -0.31
C ARG A 29 10.76 5.05 -0.99
N ILE A 30 11.05 5.63 -2.15
CA ILE A 30 10.06 6.40 -2.92
C ILE A 30 10.03 5.94 -4.38
N PRO A 31 8.90 6.10 -5.09
CA PRO A 31 8.79 5.83 -6.53
C PRO A 31 9.89 6.56 -7.33
N VAL A 32 10.38 5.97 -8.41
CA VAL A 32 11.47 6.55 -9.23
C VAL A 32 11.14 7.96 -9.71
N ARG A 33 9.91 8.18 -10.23
CA ARG A 33 9.41 9.50 -10.61
C ARG A 33 9.45 10.51 -9.45
N MET A 34 9.14 10.07 -8.23
CA MET A 34 9.18 10.94 -7.04
C MET A 34 10.62 11.23 -6.61
N ALA A 35 11.56 10.30 -6.82
CA ALA A 35 12.98 10.58 -6.60
C ALA A 35 13.49 11.63 -7.58
N SER A 36 13.24 11.48 -8.88
CA SER A 36 13.58 12.50 -9.88
C SER A 36 12.97 13.87 -9.54
N LEU A 37 11.67 13.94 -9.21
CA LEU A 37 11.03 15.19 -8.80
C LEU A 37 11.63 15.81 -7.52
N VAL A 38 12.15 14.99 -6.59
CA VAL A 38 12.86 15.47 -5.40
C VAL A 38 14.26 15.97 -5.77
N ASP A 39 14.99 15.28 -6.64
CA ASP A 39 16.33 15.66 -7.08
C ASP A 39 16.30 16.92 -7.98
N ASP A 40 15.31 17.01 -8.88
CA ASP A 40 14.98 18.19 -9.68
C ASP A 40 14.64 19.38 -8.78
N TYR A 41 13.74 19.18 -7.80
CA TYR A 41 13.37 20.21 -6.84
C TYR A 41 14.56 20.65 -5.98
N VAL A 42 15.39 19.72 -5.49
CA VAL A 42 16.57 20.03 -4.66
C VAL A 42 17.64 20.78 -5.44
N SER A 43 17.90 20.39 -6.69
CA SER A 43 18.88 21.08 -7.55
C SER A 43 18.40 22.46 -8.00
N GLN A 44 17.09 22.63 -8.19
CA GLN A 44 16.49 23.91 -8.59
C GLN A 44 16.00 24.76 -7.41
N ILE A 45 16.08 24.34 -6.15
CA ILE A 45 15.36 24.99 -5.04
C ILE A 45 15.67 26.49 -4.92
N GLU A 46 16.95 26.87 -4.98
CA GLU A 46 17.39 28.29 -4.93
C GLU A 46 17.04 29.06 -6.23
N GLN A 47 16.91 28.37 -7.36
CA GLN A 47 16.43 28.97 -8.61
C GLN A 47 14.91 29.21 -8.54
N LEU A 48 14.13 28.24 -8.07
CA LEU A 48 12.68 28.37 -7.88
C LEU A 48 12.35 29.46 -6.86
N LEU A 49 13.20 29.60 -5.82
CA LEU A 49 13.15 30.70 -4.86
C LEU A 49 13.45 32.07 -5.46
N SER A 50 14.26 32.15 -6.52
CA SER A 50 14.53 33.40 -7.24
C SER A 50 13.57 33.67 -8.40
N MET A 51 12.88 32.65 -8.93
CA MET A 51 11.91 32.78 -10.03
C MET A 51 10.51 33.22 -9.59
N GLY A 52 10.03 32.74 -8.44
CA GLY A 52 8.72 33.10 -7.90
C GLY A 52 7.54 32.35 -8.51
N GLU A 53 6.96 31.44 -7.72
CA GLU A 53 5.68 30.74 -7.97
C GLU A 53 5.67 29.71 -9.14
N TRP A 54 4.66 28.83 -9.18
CA TRP A 54 4.73 27.52 -9.86
C TRP A 54 3.52 27.24 -10.78
N PRO A 55 3.73 26.87 -12.07
CA PRO A 55 2.64 26.50 -12.97
C PRO A 55 2.92 25.21 -13.79
N THR A 56 2.75 24.00 -13.24
CA THR A 56 2.87 22.76 -14.06
C THR A 56 2.02 21.53 -13.69
N LEU A 57 1.37 21.48 -12.52
CA LEU A 57 0.28 20.52 -12.26
C LEU A 57 -1.03 20.95 -12.97
N VAL A 58 -0.92 21.31 -14.26
CA VAL A 58 -1.95 22.08 -14.97
C VAL A 58 -2.24 21.64 -16.43
N SER A 59 -1.28 21.40 -17.32
CA SER A 59 -1.53 21.26 -18.78
C SER A 59 -2.51 20.19 -19.35
N ALA A 60 -3.14 19.27 -18.59
CA ALA A 60 -3.81 18.07 -19.14
C ALA A 60 -5.35 18.02 -19.05
N ALA A 61 -6.02 18.66 -18.08
CA ALA A 61 -7.50 18.79 -18.09
C ALA A 61 -7.98 19.84 -19.12
N LEU A 62 -7.10 20.19 -20.05
CA LEU A 62 -7.11 21.41 -20.84
C LEU A 62 -7.22 21.14 -22.35
N SER A 63 -6.95 19.90 -22.78
CA SER A 63 -6.82 19.56 -24.21
C SER A 63 -8.10 19.00 -24.85
N PHE A 64 -9.13 18.74 -24.05
CA PHE A 64 -10.42 18.23 -24.54
C PHE A 64 -11.23 19.32 -25.27
N PRO A 65 -12.16 18.97 -26.18
CA PRO A 65 -13.25 19.87 -26.56
C PRO A 65 -14.05 20.27 -25.31
N HIS A 66 -14.37 21.57 -25.17
CA HIS A 66 -15.01 22.14 -23.96
C HIS A 66 -14.22 21.87 -22.65
N ASN A 67 -12.90 21.92 -22.74
CA ASN A 67 -12.00 21.84 -21.59
C ASN A 67 -12.16 23.02 -20.61
N LEU A 68 -11.81 22.78 -19.35
CA LEU A 68 -11.63 23.82 -18.33
C LEU A 68 -10.17 24.35 -18.32
N GLY A 69 -9.45 24.17 -19.43
CA GLY A 69 -8.11 24.67 -19.71
C GLY A 69 -8.03 26.12 -20.12
N HIS A 70 -9.20 26.64 -20.47
CA HIS A 70 -9.54 28.04 -20.36
C HIS A 70 -10.35 28.40 -19.07
N LEU A 71 -10.39 27.61 -17.95
CA LEU A 71 -11.06 27.97 -16.63
C LEU A 71 -10.36 28.36 -15.22
N ILE A 72 -9.03 28.24 -14.87
CA ILE A 72 -8.26 29.19 -13.93
C ILE A 72 -6.72 29.65 -14.24
N TYR A 73 -6.33 30.26 -15.39
CA TYR A 73 -5.06 30.90 -15.88
C TYR A 73 -5.34 32.11 -16.83
N GLY A 74 -5.69 31.87 -18.13
CA GLY A 74 -6.04 32.85 -19.19
C GLY A 74 -6.25 32.22 -20.59
N ALA A 75 -7.13 32.78 -21.43
CA ALA A 75 -7.47 32.20 -22.75
C ALA A 75 -6.41 32.42 -23.84
N GLU A 76 -5.74 33.58 -23.85
CA GLU A 76 -4.68 33.92 -24.81
C GLU A 76 -3.43 33.05 -24.56
N ILE A 77 -3.01 32.95 -23.30
CA ILE A 77 -1.95 32.04 -22.85
C ILE A 77 -2.31 30.58 -23.17
N TRP A 78 -3.59 30.19 -23.02
CA TRP A 78 -4.00 28.84 -23.39
C TRP A 78 -3.90 28.57 -24.90
N ALA A 79 -4.17 29.56 -25.76
CA ALA A 79 -3.95 29.47 -27.20
C ALA A 79 -2.44 29.42 -27.57
N GLU A 80 -1.59 30.18 -26.89
CA GLU A 80 -0.12 30.12 -27.06
C GLU A 80 0.46 28.75 -26.64
N LEU A 81 -0.15 28.10 -25.65
CA LEU A 81 0.15 26.71 -25.25
C LEU A 81 -0.47 25.65 -26.20
N GLY A 82 -1.12 26.06 -27.29
CA GLY A 82 -1.70 25.18 -28.32
C GLY A 82 -3.12 24.68 -28.03
N GLY A 83 -3.81 25.29 -27.07
CA GLY A 83 -5.15 24.92 -26.63
C GLY A 83 -6.30 25.39 -27.53
N ILE A 84 -7.36 24.59 -27.61
CA ILE A 84 -8.62 24.99 -28.24
C ILE A 84 -9.48 25.73 -27.22
N VAL A 85 -9.76 27.01 -27.48
CA VAL A 85 -10.67 27.85 -26.69
C VAL A 85 -12.12 27.53 -27.07
N SER A 86 -13.02 27.40 -26.09
CA SER A 86 -14.45 27.21 -26.38
C SER A 86 -15.12 28.54 -26.75
N ASP A 87 -16.13 28.44 -27.61
CA ASP A 87 -17.23 29.39 -27.75
C ASP A 87 -17.87 29.83 -26.42
N GLY A 88 -17.91 28.94 -25.42
CA GLY A 88 -18.25 29.27 -24.03
C GLY A 88 -19.74 29.50 -23.82
N HIS A 89 -20.56 28.58 -24.35
CA HIS A 89 -22.01 28.49 -24.15
C HIS A 89 -22.43 27.28 -23.29
N ASP A 90 -21.50 26.63 -22.59
CA ASP A 90 -21.83 25.69 -21.53
C ASP A 90 -22.12 26.42 -20.21
N GLN A 91 -22.99 25.84 -19.38
CA GLN A 91 -23.45 26.45 -18.13
C GLN A 91 -22.35 26.64 -17.09
N LEU A 92 -21.23 25.91 -17.20
CA LEU A 92 -20.12 26.07 -16.27
C LEU A 92 -19.29 27.29 -16.68
N THR A 93 -18.94 27.45 -17.95
CA THR A 93 -18.31 28.69 -18.46
C THR A 93 -19.20 29.91 -18.25
N GLU A 94 -20.53 29.78 -18.42
CA GLU A 94 -21.46 30.89 -18.17
C GLU A 94 -21.49 31.29 -16.69
N PHE A 95 -21.59 30.34 -15.76
CA PHE A 95 -21.41 30.57 -14.33
C PHE A 95 -20.04 31.21 -14.01
N PHE A 96 -18.95 30.63 -14.51
CA PHE A 96 -17.58 31.17 -14.35
C PHE A 96 -17.33 32.50 -15.09
N ARG A 97 -18.30 33.00 -15.86
CA ARG A 97 -18.29 34.32 -16.53
C ARG A 97 -19.16 35.33 -15.77
N GLU A 98 -20.29 34.90 -15.21
CA GLU A 98 -21.04 35.67 -14.21
C GLU A 98 -20.27 35.80 -12.88
N THR A 99 -19.29 34.92 -12.61
CA THR A 99 -18.40 34.95 -11.42
C THR A 99 -16.89 35.03 -11.71
N GLU A 100 -16.48 35.23 -12.97
CA GLU A 100 -15.16 35.69 -13.44
C GLU A 100 -13.86 34.85 -13.11
N LEU A 101 -13.67 33.60 -13.58
CA LEU A 101 -12.36 32.86 -13.47
C LEU A 101 -11.99 31.98 -14.73
N ILE A 102 -10.76 32.05 -15.32
CA ILE A 102 -10.38 31.50 -16.68
C ILE A 102 -8.92 30.92 -16.82
N GLY A 103 -8.64 29.60 -17.14
CA GLY A 103 -7.52 28.53 -17.45
C GLY A 103 -6.79 27.36 -16.52
N HIS A 104 -7.11 26.03 -16.26
CA HIS A 104 -6.32 25.17 -15.22
C HIS A 104 -5.67 23.67 -15.22
N TYR A 105 -6.14 22.55 -14.57
CA TYR A 105 -5.37 21.40 -13.85
C TYR A 105 -4.80 20.01 -14.48
N VAL A 106 -3.88 19.21 -13.82
CA VAL A 106 -3.25 17.83 -14.18
C VAL A 106 -3.34 16.66 -13.13
N PRO A 107 -3.27 15.34 -13.50
CA PRO A 107 -3.39 14.16 -12.57
C PRO A 107 -2.13 13.66 -11.82
N LEU A 108 -2.34 12.88 -10.72
CA LEU A 108 -1.34 12.63 -9.65
C LEU A 108 -1.12 11.16 -9.16
N PHE A 109 -1.71 10.12 -9.75
CA PHE A 109 -1.70 8.75 -9.19
C PHE A 109 -0.55 7.84 -9.67
N LEU A 110 -0.36 6.69 -9.01
CA LEU A 110 0.73 5.70 -9.21
C LEU A 110 0.21 4.25 -9.14
N GLU A 111 0.91 3.30 -9.77
CA GLU A 111 0.55 1.87 -9.70
C GLU A 111 1.08 1.16 -8.43
N GLN A 112 0.39 0.09 -8.02
CA GLN A 112 0.75 -0.70 -6.84
C GLN A 112 2.07 -1.48 -7.03
N SER A 113 2.38 -1.88 -8.26
CA SER A 113 3.64 -2.45 -8.74
C SER A 113 4.82 -1.53 -8.41
N ASP A 114 4.72 -0.25 -8.80
CA ASP A 114 5.73 0.78 -8.52
C ASP A 114 5.86 1.05 -7.02
N ILE A 115 4.76 1.05 -6.27
CA ILE A 115 4.77 1.29 -4.82
C ILE A 115 5.44 0.13 -4.05
N CYS A 116 5.30 -1.11 -4.51
CA CYS A 116 5.76 -2.30 -3.78
C CYS A 116 7.18 -2.80 -4.16
N SER A 117 7.82 -2.25 -5.19
CA SER A 117 9.11 -2.80 -5.65
C SER A 117 10.22 -2.71 -4.60
N GLN A 118 10.98 -3.80 -4.43
CA GLN A 118 12.16 -3.81 -3.56
C GLN A 118 13.32 -2.97 -4.13
N SER A 119 13.32 -2.69 -5.44
CA SER A 119 14.35 -1.87 -6.12
C SER A 119 14.16 -0.36 -5.98
N LEU A 120 13.10 0.11 -5.29
CA LEU A 120 12.82 1.54 -5.17
C LEU A 120 13.99 2.36 -4.61
N PRO A 121 14.32 3.52 -5.22
CA PRO A 121 15.38 4.40 -4.74
C PRO A 121 15.09 4.92 -3.33
N ARG A 122 16.17 5.16 -2.59
CA ARG A 122 16.13 5.62 -1.20
C ARG A 122 16.55 7.08 -1.07
N CYS A 123 15.57 7.99 -1.01
CA CYS A 123 15.82 9.39 -0.65
C CYS A 123 16.29 9.52 0.81
N THR A 124 16.99 10.61 1.11
CA THR A 124 17.23 11.05 2.50
C THR A 124 15.97 11.71 3.04
N THR A 125 15.60 11.44 4.30
CA THR A 125 14.49 12.18 4.93
C THR A 125 15.00 13.42 5.66
N TYR A 126 14.19 14.46 5.64
CA TYR A 126 14.43 15.70 6.38
C TYR A 126 13.45 15.79 7.55
N THR A 127 13.95 16.19 8.71
CA THR A 127 13.16 16.32 9.93
C THR A 127 13.11 17.79 10.32
N TYR A 128 11.92 18.29 10.64
CA TYR A 128 11.71 19.67 11.08
C TYR A 128 10.94 19.68 12.39
N THR A 129 11.27 20.63 13.26
CA THR A 129 10.50 20.93 14.47
C THR A 129 9.79 22.26 14.28
N TYR A 130 8.50 22.24 14.56
CA TYR A 130 7.61 23.40 14.61
C TYR A 130 6.70 23.24 15.84
N ASN A 131 5.42 23.62 15.77
CA ASN A 131 4.42 23.18 16.75
C ASN A 131 4.25 21.64 16.85
N LYS A 132 4.79 20.90 15.87
CA LYS A 132 4.85 19.43 15.77
C LYS A 132 6.16 19.02 15.11
N GLN A 133 6.50 17.74 15.21
CA GLN A 133 7.55 17.14 14.39
C GLN A 133 7.02 16.86 12.98
N ILE A 134 7.75 17.27 11.95
CA ILE A 134 7.43 17.05 10.54
C ILE A 134 8.56 16.22 9.91
N TRP A 135 8.20 15.27 9.04
CA TRP A 135 9.13 14.47 8.25
C TRP A 135 8.81 14.64 6.77
N SER A 136 9.82 14.94 5.97
CA SER A 136 9.72 15.17 4.52
C SER A 136 10.75 14.35 3.75
N ILE A 137 10.51 14.13 2.46
CA ILE A 137 11.46 13.52 1.50
C ILE A 137 12.25 14.59 0.72
N ALA A 138 11.82 15.85 0.76
CA ALA A 138 12.50 17.01 0.21
C ALA A 138 12.80 18.03 1.33
N PRO A 139 13.88 18.83 1.22
CA PRO A 139 14.12 19.91 2.16
C PRO A 139 13.04 21.01 2.00
N PHE A 140 12.68 21.65 3.10
CA PHE A 140 11.94 22.90 3.04
C PHE A 140 12.87 24.01 2.55
N PRO A 141 12.38 24.95 1.72
CA PRO A 141 13.18 26.04 1.23
C PRO A 141 13.59 26.99 2.37
N THR A 142 14.65 27.76 2.16
CA THR A 142 15.19 28.72 3.14
C THR A 142 14.17 29.81 3.53
N ASN A 143 13.21 30.12 2.66
CA ASN A 143 12.12 31.07 2.92
C ASN A 143 10.87 30.44 3.58
N PHE A 144 10.89 29.15 3.95
CA PHE A 144 9.69 28.44 4.41
C PHE A 144 9.20 28.94 5.78
N GLN A 145 8.34 29.96 5.75
CA GLN A 145 7.61 30.45 6.90
C GLN A 145 6.38 29.57 7.13
N GLY A 146 6.44 28.72 8.17
CA GLY A 146 5.25 28.05 8.66
C GLY A 146 4.24 29.10 9.14
N ARG A 147 2.97 28.99 8.69
CA ARG A 147 1.89 29.81 9.27
C ARG A 147 1.60 29.32 10.68
N ALA A 148 2.01 30.10 11.67
CA ALA A 148 1.58 29.93 13.05
C ALA A 148 0.09 30.26 13.14
N ILE A 149 -0.73 29.28 13.51
CA ILE A 149 -2.17 29.51 13.75
C ILE A 149 -2.39 30.03 15.19
N ILE A 150 -1.40 29.90 16.08
CA ILE A 150 -1.56 30.07 17.54
C ILE A 150 -0.38 30.79 18.23
N ASP A 151 0.86 30.64 17.77
CA ASP A 151 2.05 31.24 18.44
C ASP A 151 3.10 31.69 17.41
N ASP A 152 3.22 33.01 17.26
CA ASP A 152 3.91 33.71 16.15
C ASP A 152 5.46 33.67 16.24
N SER A 153 5.99 33.12 17.33
CA SER A 153 7.41 33.22 17.72
C SER A 153 8.33 32.12 17.17
N ALA A 154 7.77 31.00 16.69
CA ALA A 154 8.53 29.86 16.21
C ALA A 154 8.60 29.82 14.67
N SER A 155 9.82 29.77 14.11
CA SER A 155 10.07 29.37 12.73
C SER A 155 10.40 27.86 12.65
N PRO A 156 10.04 27.14 11.57
CA PRO A 156 10.34 25.71 11.46
C PRO A 156 11.83 25.46 11.26
N TYR A 157 12.52 24.95 12.28
CA TYR A 157 13.95 24.64 12.18
C TYR A 157 14.19 23.20 11.73
N ARG A 158 15.23 22.99 10.91
CA ARG A 158 15.68 21.67 10.46
C ARG A 158 16.43 20.99 11.60
N VAL A 159 15.98 19.80 11.99
CA VAL A 159 16.62 19.00 13.04
C VAL A 159 17.71 18.13 12.41
N GLU A 160 18.92 18.19 12.95
CA GLU A 160 20.09 17.52 12.38
C GLU A 160 20.89 16.71 13.42
N GLY A 161 21.94 16.03 12.94
CA GLY A 161 22.95 15.37 13.77
C GLY A 161 22.38 14.44 14.85
N GLU A 162 22.86 14.62 16.08
CA GLU A 162 22.48 13.80 17.24
C GLU A 162 21.01 13.97 17.67
N GLU A 163 20.43 15.16 17.48
CA GLU A 163 19.01 15.41 17.78
C GLU A 163 18.12 14.62 16.82
N ARG A 164 18.38 14.70 15.50
CA ARG A 164 17.68 13.89 14.49
C ARG A 164 17.90 12.41 14.71
N ARG A 165 19.12 11.98 15.09
CA ARG A 165 19.41 10.57 15.39
C ARG A 165 18.56 10.03 16.53
N ARG A 166 18.29 10.84 17.58
CA ARG A 166 17.40 10.48 18.70
C ARG A 166 15.93 10.39 18.30
N MET A 167 15.53 11.14 17.28
CA MET A 167 14.18 11.12 16.70
C MET A 167 13.90 9.92 15.79
N LEU A 168 14.92 9.17 15.35
CA LEU A 168 14.73 7.99 14.51
C LEU A 168 13.97 6.88 15.24
N PHE A 169 13.05 6.23 14.54
CA PHE A 169 12.22 5.14 15.08
C PHE A 169 13.07 3.98 15.62
N SER A 170 14.17 3.64 14.94
CA SER A 170 15.13 2.64 15.40
C SER A 170 15.80 3.04 16.72
N TYR A 171 16.21 4.30 16.88
CA TYR A 171 16.79 4.80 18.13
C TYR A 171 15.77 4.75 19.28
N ILE A 172 14.53 5.15 19.02
CA ILE A 172 13.43 5.10 20.01
C ILE A 172 13.24 3.66 20.50
N VAL A 173 13.05 2.71 19.57
CA VAL A 173 12.80 1.30 19.86
C VAL A 173 13.99 0.61 20.54
N GLU A 174 15.23 0.87 20.10
CA GLU A 174 16.43 0.22 20.64
C GLU A 174 16.94 0.82 21.95
N LYS A 175 17.02 2.16 22.04
CA LYS A 175 17.81 2.84 23.09
C LYS A 175 16.94 3.36 24.22
N THR A 176 15.76 3.91 23.90
CA THR A 176 14.91 4.54 24.91
C THR A 176 14.00 3.55 25.64
N ARG A 177 13.77 2.36 25.05
CA ARG A 177 12.71 1.39 25.40
C ARG A 177 11.29 1.97 25.41
N LYS A 178 11.09 3.25 25.09
CA LYS A 178 9.76 3.87 24.97
C LYS A 178 8.99 3.16 23.88
N VAL A 179 7.70 3.01 24.15
CA VAL A 179 6.81 2.26 23.28
C VAL A 179 6.36 3.17 22.14
N ALA A 180 6.83 2.89 20.92
CA ALA A 180 6.23 3.43 19.72
C ALA A 180 4.95 2.63 19.45
N ILE A 181 3.84 3.04 20.07
CA ILE A 181 2.56 2.33 20.05
C ILE A 181 1.98 2.36 18.63
N GLY A 182 2.37 1.38 17.81
CA GLY A 182 1.84 1.17 16.47
C GLY A 182 0.50 0.44 16.49
N PRO A 183 -0.15 0.26 15.32
CA PRO A 183 -1.35 -0.56 15.16
C PRO A 183 -1.18 -1.98 15.70
N LEU A 184 0.03 -2.54 15.68
CA LEU A 184 0.37 -3.85 16.26
C LEU A 184 0.10 -3.96 17.78
N GLU A 185 0.01 -2.83 18.48
CA GLU A 185 -0.25 -2.77 19.93
C GLU A 185 -1.64 -2.18 20.23
N TYR A 186 -2.17 -1.33 19.34
CA TYR A 186 -3.56 -0.85 19.41
C TYR A 186 -4.59 -1.92 19.03
N CYS A 187 -4.24 -2.84 18.12
CA CYS A 187 -5.08 -3.95 17.73
C CYS A 187 -5.03 -5.08 18.77
N GLY A 188 -5.74 -4.92 19.88
CA GLY A 188 -6.07 -6.01 20.82
C GLY A 188 -6.95 -7.13 20.24
N ASN A 189 -7.10 -7.17 18.90
CA ASN A 189 -7.99 -8.04 18.12
C ASN A 189 -7.19 -8.99 17.21
N ALA A 190 -6.02 -9.44 17.67
CA ALA A 190 -5.19 -10.37 16.89
C ALA A 190 -5.91 -11.71 16.65
N HIS A 191 -5.61 -12.35 15.53
CA HIS A 191 -6.20 -13.62 15.13
C HIS A 191 -5.12 -14.67 14.81
N LEU A 192 -5.56 -15.94 14.73
CA LEU A 192 -4.69 -17.05 14.34
C LEU A 192 -4.62 -17.16 12.82
N VAL A 193 -3.42 -17.00 12.28
CA VAL A 193 -3.09 -17.22 10.87
C VAL A 193 -2.41 -18.58 10.74
N HIS A 194 -3.12 -19.54 10.14
CA HIS A 194 -2.62 -20.91 9.97
C HIS A 194 -1.56 -20.99 8.85
N ILE A 195 -0.32 -21.31 9.23
CA ILE A 195 0.89 -21.36 8.39
C ILE A 195 1.40 -22.80 8.33
N GLY A 196 1.13 -23.48 7.22
CA GLY A 196 1.50 -24.89 7.02
C GLY A 196 0.79 -25.81 8.02
N THR A 197 1.49 -26.17 9.10
CA THR A 197 1.00 -27.01 10.21
C THR A 197 0.96 -26.27 11.55
N SER A 198 1.25 -24.96 11.56
CA SER A 198 1.44 -24.17 12.78
C SER A 198 0.53 -22.94 12.77
N ASP A 199 -0.02 -22.58 13.92
CA ASP A 199 -0.74 -21.30 14.08
C ASP A 199 0.21 -20.19 14.52
N VAL A 200 0.13 -19.04 13.84
CA VAL A 200 0.84 -17.81 14.22
C VAL A 200 -0.18 -16.74 14.60
N VAL A 201 0.07 -16.03 15.69
CA VAL A 201 -0.78 -14.91 16.15
C VAL A 201 -0.38 -13.65 15.37
N ALA A 202 -1.29 -13.12 14.57
CA ALA A 202 -1.08 -11.90 13.78
C ALA A 202 -1.80 -10.71 14.45
N PRO A 203 -1.10 -9.68 14.99
CA PRO A 203 -1.73 -8.59 15.74
C PRO A 203 -2.79 -7.79 14.98
N CYS A 204 -2.64 -7.68 13.66
CA CYS A 204 -3.61 -7.04 12.79
C CYS A 204 -3.69 -7.75 11.43
N TYR A 205 -4.70 -7.42 10.63
CA TYR A 205 -4.79 -7.89 9.26
C TYR A 205 -3.62 -7.39 8.43
N GLY A 206 -3.02 -8.30 7.65
CA GLY A 206 -1.83 -8.00 6.85
C GLY A 206 -0.51 -7.85 7.64
N ASP A 207 -0.45 -8.29 8.90
CA ASP A 207 0.69 -8.09 9.81
C ASP A 207 2.11 -8.22 9.17
N PRO A 208 2.99 -7.19 9.26
CA PRO A 208 4.38 -7.22 8.75
C PRO A 208 5.27 -8.33 9.33
N THR A 209 4.89 -9.02 10.41
CA THR A 209 5.69 -10.13 10.91
C THR A 209 5.49 -11.43 10.11
N LEU A 210 4.37 -11.55 9.39
CA LEU A 210 4.06 -12.62 8.44
C LEU A 210 4.91 -12.53 7.15
N THR A 211 4.88 -13.57 6.33
CA THR A 211 5.35 -13.44 4.93
C THR A 211 4.24 -12.85 4.06
N GLU A 212 4.62 -12.16 2.99
CA GLU A 212 3.72 -11.50 2.04
C GLU A 212 2.57 -12.40 1.56
N TYR A 213 2.87 -13.65 1.20
CA TYR A 213 1.86 -14.66 0.83
C TYR A 213 0.78 -14.83 1.91
N TYR A 214 1.18 -14.94 3.19
CA TYR A 214 0.22 -15.12 4.28
C TYR A 214 -0.54 -13.84 4.62
N ALA A 215 0.12 -12.68 4.58
CA ALA A 215 -0.53 -11.38 4.76
C ALA A 215 -1.60 -11.12 3.67
N LEU A 216 -1.27 -11.32 2.39
CA LEU A 216 -2.20 -11.16 1.27
C LEU A 216 -3.36 -12.17 1.32
N ARG A 217 -3.08 -13.44 1.68
CA ARG A 217 -4.12 -14.48 1.85
C ARG A 217 -5.07 -14.15 3.00
N ASP A 218 -4.55 -13.56 4.08
CA ASP A 218 -5.32 -13.16 5.25
C ASP A 218 -6.24 -11.95 4.97
N ILE A 219 -5.73 -10.94 4.25
CA ILE A 219 -6.53 -9.82 3.72
C ILE A 219 -7.65 -10.35 2.80
N LYS A 220 -7.30 -11.17 1.80
CA LYS A 220 -8.28 -11.72 0.85
C LYS A 220 -9.42 -12.51 1.53
N LYS A 221 -9.14 -13.21 2.63
CA LYS A 221 -10.16 -13.93 3.42
C LYS A 221 -11.23 -13.04 4.07
N ARG A 222 -10.99 -11.74 4.22
CA ARG A 222 -11.99 -10.77 4.71
C ARG A 222 -12.55 -9.84 3.64
N CYS A 223 -11.80 -9.58 2.56
CA CYS A 223 -12.31 -8.80 1.43
C CYS A 223 -13.31 -9.58 0.57
N LEU A 224 -13.21 -10.92 0.55
CA LEU A 224 -14.30 -11.77 0.10
C LEU A 224 -15.44 -11.70 1.14
N PRO A 225 -16.71 -11.52 0.71
CA PRO A 225 -17.84 -11.64 1.62
C PRO A 225 -17.84 -13.04 2.27
N PRO A 226 -18.31 -13.18 3.52
CA PRO A 226 -18.39 -14.49 4.15
C PRO A 226 -19.22 -15.42 3.26
N PRO A 227 -18.77 -16.67 3.00
CA PRO A 227 -19.55 -17.62 2.22
C PRO A 227 -20.94 -17.76 2.85
N SER A 228 -21.98 -17.69 2.02
CA SER A 228 -23.38 -17.47 2.41
C SER A 228 -24.02 -18.69 3.08
N HIS A 229 -23.48 -19.07 4.23
CA HIS A 229 -23.89 -20.21 5.05
C HIS A 229 -25.29 -20.04 5.66
N GLY A 230 -26.33 -20.28 4.83
CA GLY A 230 -27.71 -20.47 5.28
C GLY A 230 -28.77 -20.27 4.20
N ALA A 231 -28.59 -19.26 3.33
CA ALA A 231 -29.69 -18.69 2.54
C ALA A 231 -30.28 -19.57 1.42
N GLN A 232 -29.64 -20.69 1.06
CA GLN A 232 -30.03 -21.54 -0.08
C GLN A 232 -30.02 -23.05 0.20
N ARG A 233 -30.22 -23.49 1.46
CA ARG A 233 -30.48 -24.93 1.75
C ARG A 233 -31.59 -25.18 2.77
N ALA A 234 -32.01 -24.19 3.55
CA ALA A 234 -33.20 -24.29 4.41
C ALA A 234 -34.47 -23.99 3.60
N GLY A 235 -34.92 -24.95 2.78
CA GLY A 235 -36.18 -24.86 2.04
C GLY A 235 -36.21 -25.57 0.68
N MET A 236 -35.04 -25.80 0.05
CA MET A 236 -34.97 -26.48 -1.25
C MET A 236 -35.36 -27.96 -1.13
N GLY A 237 -36.22 -28.41 -2.04
CA GLY A 237 -36.65 -29.79 -2.16
C GLY A 237 -35.54 -30.72 -2.64
N ALA A 238 -35.74 -32.03 -2.45
CA ALA A 238 -34.75 -33.05 -2.84
C ALA A 238 -34.48 -33.13 -4.35
N SER A 239 -35.40 -32.60 -5.19
CA SER A 239 -35.20 -32.38 -6.62
C SER A 239 -34.26 -31.21 -6.89
N GLU A 240 -34.56 -30.04 -6.32
CA GLU A 240 -33.81 -28.79 -6.49
C GLU A 240 -32.37 -28.91 -5.96
N LEU A 241 -32.18 -29.65 -4.85
CA LEU A 241 -30.86 -30.01 -4.33
C LEU A 241 -30.03 -30.84 -5.32
N LYS A 242 -30.65 -31.80 -6.03
CA LYS A 242 -29.98 -32.58 -7.08
C LYS A 242 -29.65 -31.73 -8.30
N GLU A 243 -30.54 -30.85 -8.70
CA GLU A 243 -30.36 -29.95 -9.85
C GLU A 243 -29.23 -28.94 -9.58
N PHE A 244 -29.16 -28.38 -8.36
CA PHE A 244 -28.07 -27.53 -7.91
C PHE A 244 -26.72 -28.26 -7.84
N GLU A 245 -26.69 -29.53 -7.41
CA GLU A 245 -25.47 -30.34 -7.41
C GLU A 245 -25.02 -30.74 -8.82
N LEU A 246 -25.97 -31.02 -9.75
CA LEU A 246 -25.69 -31.18 -11.18
C LEU A 246 -25.07 -29.93 -11.80
N HIS A 247 -25.64 -28.74 -11.51
CA HIS A 247 -25.08 -27.49 -12.02
C HIS A 247 -23.65 -27.26 -11.49
N ARG A 248 -23.43 -27.45 -10.19
CA ARG A 248 -22.10 -27.26 -9.57
C ARG A 248 -21.05 -28.31 -9.97
N VAL A 249 -21.45 -29.44 -10.56
CA VAL A 249 -20.50 -30.36 -11.24
C VAL A 249 -20.15 -29.79 -12.61
N ARG A 250 -21.16 -29.39 -13.39
CA ARG A 250 -21.00 -28.84 -14.74
C ARG A 250 -20.18 -27.56 -14.77
N ASP A 251 -20.36 -26.66 -13.80
CA ASP A 251 -19.59 -25.42 -13.67
C ASP A 251 -18.11 -25.71 -13.39
N LYS A 252 -17.80 -26.79 -12.66
CA LYS A 252 -16.41 -27.23 -12.42
C LYS A 252 -15.77 -27.86 -13.65
N GLU A 253 -16.54 -28.64 -14.41
CA GLU A 253 -16.08 -29.20 -15.68
C GLU A 253 -15.75 -28.08 -16.68
N ASN A 254 -16.53 -26.98 -16.69
CA ASN A 254 -16.24 -25.78 -17.47
C ASN A 254 -15.03 -24.95 -16.95
N GLU A 255 -14.79 -24.91 -15.63
CA GLU A 255 -13.60 -24.25 -15.05
C GLU A 255 -12.29 -24.97 -15.44
N ASP A 256 -12.29 -26.32 -15.46
CA ASP A 256 -11.10 -27.12 -15.78
C ASP A 256 -10.73 -27.08 -17.28
N GLU A 257 -11.64 -26.72 -18.20
CA GLU A 257 -11.34 -26.58 -19.64
C GLU A 257 -10.63 -25.27 -20.03
N ASN A 258 -10.75 -24.20 -19.23
CA ASN A 258 -10.33 -22.84 -19.64
C ASN A 258 -8.92 -22.41 -19.20
N ILE A 259 -8.12 -23.27 -18.56
CA ILE A 259 -6.74 -22.94 -18.13
C ILE A 259 -5.76 -24.08 -18.47
N LEU A 260 -5.21 -24.03 -19.69
CA LEU A 260 -4.10 -24.88 -20.14
C LEU A 260 -2.84 -24.06 -20.50
N PRO A 261 -1.99 -23.70 -19.52
CA PRO A 261 -0.56 -23.60 -19.77
C PRO A 261 0.04 -24.99 -20.03
N GLU A 262 1.19 -25.03 -20.70
CA GLU A 262 1.85 -26.25 -21.19
C GLU A 262 2.06 -27.32 -20.09
N ALA A 263 1.68 -28.56 -20.39
CA ALA A 263 1.45 -29.59 -19.38
C ALA A 263 2.74 -30.16 -18.77
N ALA A 264 3.05 -29.77 -17.53
CA ALA A 264 4.05 -30.44 -16.71
C ALA A 264 3.71 -31.95 -16.53
N PRO A 265 4.70 -32.86 -16.54
CA PRO A 265 4.44 -34.30 -16.54
C PRO A 265 3.62 -34.74 -15.31
N PRO A 266 2.66 -35.68 -15.48
CA PRO A 266 1.68 -36.01 -14.46
C PRO A 266 2.35 -36.58 -13.20
N LYS A 267 2.36 -35.79 -12.13
CA LYS A 267 2.91 -36.20 -10.83
C LYS A 267 2.21 -37.50 -10.38
N PRO A 268 2.94 -38.59 -10.08
CA PRO A 268 2.33 -39.88 -9.78
C PRO A 268 1.41 -39.76 -8.56
N LYS A 269 0.13 -40.10 -8.76
CA LYS A 269 -0.92 -40.00 -7.74
C LYS A 269 -0.57 -40.93 -6.56
N LYS A 270 0.05 -40.35 -5.51
CA LYS A 270 0.37 -41.06 -4.26
C LYS A 270 -0.93 -41.55 -3.61
N LYS A 271 -1.29 -42.82 -3.86
CA LYS A 271 -2.38 -43.49 -3.15
C LYS A 271 -2.12 -43.37 -1.64
N ARG A 272 -3.12 -42.87 -0.89
CA ARG A 272 -3.11 -42.99 0.57
C ARG A 272 -3.25 -44.46 0.92
N LEU A 273 -2.14 -45.10 1.29
CA LEU A 273 -2.15 -46.41 1.93
C LEU A 273 -2.93 -46.32 3.25
N SER A 274 -3.71 -47.37 3.59
CA SER A 274 -4.32 -47.48 4.92
C SER A 274 -3.25 -47.63 6.01
N GLU A 275 -3.65 -47.47 7.27
CA GLU A 275 -2.76 -47.66 8.43
C GLU A 275 -2.18 -49.09 8.43
N ASP A 276 -3.03 -50.10 8.15
CA ASP A 276 -2.63 -51.51 8.04
C ASP A 276 -1.64 -51.75 6.89
N GLN A 277 -1.85 -51.09 5.74
CA GLN A 277 -0.93 -51.17 4.61
C GLN A 277 0.44 -50.53 4.91
N ARG A 278 0.50 -49.53 5.80
CA ARG A 278 1.77 -48.98 6.30
C ARG A 278 2.47 -49.95 7.24
N LEU A 279 1.73 -50.58 8.16
CA LEU A 279 2.26 -51.58 9.09
C LEU A 279 2.80 -52.81 8.33
N ALA A 280 2.06 -53.31 7.34
CA ALA A 280 2.50 -54.39 6.46
C ALA A 280 3.79 -54.03 5.70
N ALA A 281 3.86 -52.82 5.12
CA ALA A 281 5.05 -52.36 4.39
C ALA A 281 6.29 -52.17 5.29
N ALA A 282 6.11 -51.83 6.57
CA ALA A 282 7.21 -51.74 7.53
C ALA A 282 7.79 -53.12 7.90
N GLY A 283 6.94 -54.14 8.04
CA GLY A 283 7.38 -55.50 8.40
C GLY A 283 8.33 -56.14 7.38
N SER A 284 8.16 -55.85 6.08
CA SER A 284 8.94 -56.49 5.00
C SER A 284 10.41 -56.03 4.89
N GLN A 285 10.88 -55.04 5.67
CA GLN A 285 12.26 -54.54 5.57
C GLN A 285 13.27 -55.25 6.48
N ILE A 286 12.82 -56.10 7.42
CA ILE A 286 13.67 -56.66 8.49
C ILE A 286 14.47 -57.91 8.04
N LEU A 287 14.08 -58.57 6.94
CA LEU A 287 14.77 -59.76 6.41
C LEU A 287 15.60 -59.42 5.17
N ARG A 288 16.85 -59.01 5.38
CA ARG A 288 17.93 -59.18 4.39
C ARG A 288 18.93 -60.20 4.94
N PRO A 289 19.33 -61.23 4.15
CA PRO A 289 20.39 -62.14 4.57
C PRO A 289 21.73 -61.39 4.63
N ILE A 290 22.57 -61.76 5.60
CA ILE A 290 23.95 -61.30 5.70
C ILE A 290 24.82 -62.26 4.88
N ASN A 291 25.52 -61.71 3.88
CA ASN A 291 26.62 -62.31 3.13
C ASN A 291 27.78 -61.30 3.12
#